data_AF-A0A6J2FR17-F1
#
_entry.id   AF-A0A6J2FR17-F1
#
_cell.length_a   1.000
_cell.length_b   1.000
_cell.length_c   1.000
_cell.angle_alpha   90.00
_cell.angle_beta   90.00
_cell.angle_gamma   90.00
#
_symmetry.space_group_name_H-M   'P 1'
#
loop_
_entity.id
_entity.type
_entity.pdbx_description
1 polymer ?
#
loop_
_entity_poly.entity_id
_entity_poly.type
_entity_poly.pdbx_seq_one_letter_code
_entity_poly.pdbx_strand_id
1 'polypeptide(L)'
;MKTLQKQHGDTFTVLLGGKYITFILDPSQYQLVMKSPKLSFRIFTNKLLRKVFSIEKLATNDDLNNDLHGCYHLLQGTSLDILTENMMQNLKQVFELQLLKTTNWDTAYLLTFCSSVIFEVTFTTIYGQSLPGNRKKFITELRDDFLKFDDKFPYLISDIPIELLGNVKSIRKKLIKRLTSEHLARTQGWSEVVQMRQDILEKYYTLEDFEIGAHHLGFLWASVTNTIPTTFWAMYYLLQHPEAMAVLRDEIDHFLQSTGQKKGSGFPIQLTREQLDSLVYLESTVLEVLRLCSFSSIMRFVQEDLTLQSETQDYCLRKGDLVAIFPPAIHYDPEIFEAPEEFRFDRFVEDGKKKTAFFKNGKKLKYYLLPFGFGASKCPGRFLAIVEVKQLLVVLLTYFDLEIIDAKPMEANYSRLLFGIQHPASDVLFRYKVRS
;
A
#
# COMPACT_ATOMS: atom_id res chain seq x y z
N MET A 1 -3.63 15.47 16.72
CA MET A 1 -2.34 14.86 17.14
C MET A 1 -1.32 15.90 17.57
N LYS A 2 -0.81 16.78 16.70
CA LYS A 2 0.17 17.84 17.08
C LYS A 2 -0.26 18.65 18.32
N THR A 3 -1.53 19.06 18.39
CA THR A 3 -2.09 19.76 19.57
C THR A 3 -2.01 18.93 20.86
N LEU A 4 -2.36 17.65 20.80
CA LEU A 4 -2.31 16.74 21.95
C LEU A 4 -0.88 16.46 22.38
N GLN A 5 0.05 16.31 21.43
CA GLN A 5 1.47 16.16 21.73
C GLN A 5 2.02 17.38 22.48
N LYS A 6 1.64 18.60 22.05
CA LYS A 6 2.02 19.84 22.76
C LYS A 6 1.46 19.91 24.18
N GLN A 7 0.27 19.36 24.41
CA GLN A 7 -0.42 19.41 25.71
C GLN A 7 0.02 18.31 26.68
N HIS A 8 0.33 17.11 26.16
CA HIS A 8 0.50 15.90 26.96
C HIS A 8 1.86 15.22 26.76
N GLY A 9 2.73 15.76 25.91
CA GLY A 9 4.03 15.19 25.57
C GLY A 9 3.94 14.10 24.50
N ASP A 10 5.02 13.32 24.36
CA ASP A 10 5.17 12.32 23.29
C ASP A 10 4.39 11.02 23.54
N THR A 11 3.76 10.88 24.71
CA THR A 11 2.90 9.74 25.02
C THR A 11 1.63 10.19 25.73
N PHE A 12 0.48 9.79 25.20
CA PHE A 12 -0.82 10.14 25.77
C PHE A 12 -1.91 9.15 25.34
N THR A 13 -2.96 9.04 26.14
CA THR A 13 -4.11 8.17 25.87
C THR A 13 -5.32 8.99 25.45
N VAL A 14 -5.98 8.58 24.38
CA VAL A 14 -7.26 9.17 23.92
C VAL A 14 -8.36 8.12 23.89
N LEU A 15 -9.59 8.55 24.16
CA LEU A 15 -10.78 7.76 23.88
C LEU A 15 -11.25 8.06 22.45
N LEU A 16 -11.07 7.10 21.53
CA LEU A 16 -11.45 7.23 20.12
C LEU A 16 -12.32 6.05 19.71
N GLY A 17 -13.53 6.31 19.21
CA GLY A 17 -14.44 5.26 18.74
C GLY A 17 -14.77 4.20 19.80
N GLY A 18 -14.88 4.60 21.07
CA GLY A 18 -15.15 3.68 22.18
C GLY A 18 -13.96 2.82 22.62
N LYS A 19 -12.74 3.14 22.18
CA LYS A 19 -11.50 2.47 22.59
C LYS A 19 -10.52 3.48 23.18
N TYR A 20 -9.85 3.11 24.26
CA TYR A 20 -8.70 3.84 24.74
C TYR A 20 -7.47 3.44 23.92
N ILE A 21 -6.81 4.44 23.35
CA ILE A 21 -5.62 4.27 22.51
C ILE A 21 -4.51 5.12 23.09
N THR A 22 -3.44 4.47 23.57
CA THR A 22 -2.21 5.13 24.02
C THR A 22 -1.27 5.31 22.84
N PHE A 23 -1.04 6.56 22.44
CA PHE A 23 -0.13 6.93 21.37
C PHE A 23 1.30 7.08 21.90
N ILE A 24 2.27 6.53 21.17
CA ILE A 24 3.71 6.69 21.42
C ILE A 24 4.31 7.34 20.18
N LEU A 25 4.79 8.58 20.36
CA LEU A 25 5.29 9.44 19.27
C LEU A 25 6.82 9.57 19.26
N ASP A 26 7.48 9.28 20.38
CA ASP A 26 8.94 9.29 20.47
C ASP A 26 9.54 8.02 19.81
N PRO A 27 10.32 8.15 18.72
CA PRO A 27 10.94 7.02 18.06
C PRO A 27 11.90 6.21 18.94
N SER A 28 12.44 6.80 20.02
CA SER A 28 13.30 6.08 20.97
C SER A 28 12.55 4.96 21.71
N GLN A 29 11.23 5.11 21.87
CA GLN A 29 10.37 4.22 22.65
C GLN A 29 9.72 3.11 21.80
N TYR A 30 9.80 3.19 20.47
CA TYR A 30 9.13 2.23 19.58
C TYR A 30 9.54 0.78 19.84
N GLN A 31 10.80 0.53 20.23
CA GLN A 31 11.29 -0.80 20.55
C GLN A 31 10.64 -1.41 21.80
N LEU A 32 10.23 -0.57 22.78
CA LEU A 32 9.58 -1.02 24.01
C LEU A 32 8.23 -1.68 23.69
N VAL A 33 7.47 -1.06 22.78
CA VAL A 33 6.19 -1.59 22.29
C VAL A 33 6.37 -2.91 21.56
N MET A 34 7.42 -3.01 20.73
CA MET A 34 7.61 -4.16 19.85
C MET A 34 8.12 -5.41 20.55
N LYS A 35 8.88 -5.25 21.63
CA LYS A 35 9.50 -6.38 22.34
C LYS A 35 8.59 -6.98 23.42
N SER A 36 7.54 -6.27 23.83
CA SER A 36 6.67 -6.73 24.91
C SER A 36 5.78 -7.90 24.45
N PRO A 37 5.86 -9.10 25.07
CA PRO A 37 4.99 -10.21 24.73
C PRO A 37 3.53 -9.97 25.16
N LYS A 38 3.29 -8.99 26.05
CA LYS A 38 1.94 -8.58 26.50
C LYS A 38 1.22 -7.69 25.49
N LEU A 39 1.89 -7.27 24.42
CA LEU A 39 1.34 -6.42 23.37
C LEU A 39 1.18 -7.22 22.07
N SER A 40 -0.06 -7.57 21.73
CA SER A 40 -0.36 -8.45 20.59
C SER A 40 -0.78 -7.68 19.35
N PHE A 41 -0.07 -7.90 18.24
CA PHE A 41 -0.55 -7.49 16.92
C PHE A 41 -1.67 -8.42 16.41
N ARG A 42 -1.52 -9.72 16.67
CA ARG A 42 -2.39 -10.77 16.10
C ARG A 42 -3.83 -10.65 16.57
N ILE A 43 -4.07 -10.32 17.84
CA ILE A 43 -5.44 -10.14 18.36
C ILE A 43 -6.14 -8.97 17.64
N PHE A 44 -5.42 -7.86 17.44
CA PHE A 44 -5.93 -6.72 16.71
C PHE A 44 -6.27 -7.08 15.25
N THR A 45 -5.34 -7.71 14.54
CA THR A 45 -5.55 -8.08 13.13
C THR A 45 -6.66 -9.11 12.96
N ASN A 46 -6.75 -10.12 13.84
CA ASN A 46 -7.78 -11.16 13.71
C ASN A 46 -9.19 -10.57 13.95
N LYS A 47 -9.34 -9.63 14.88
CA LYS A 47 -10.59 -8.90 15.07
C LYS A 47 -10.98 -8.10 13.82
N LEU A 48 -10.01 -7.45 13.18
CA LEU A 48 -10.23 -6.73 11.92
C LEU A 48 -10.63 -7.69 10.80
N LEU A 49 -9.88 -8.78 10.60
CA LEU A 49 -10.13 -9.76 9.53
C LEU A 49 -11.51 -10.39 9.63
N ARG A 50 -11.91 -10.77 10.85
CA ARG A 50 -13.25 -11.25 11.15
C ARG A 50 -14.33 -10.24 10.75
N LYS A 51 -14.21 -9.01 11.24
CA LYS A 51 -15.24 -7.97 11.09
C LYS A 51 -15.39 -7.49 9.65
N VAL A 52 -14.26 -7.21 8.99
CA VAL A 52 -14.22 -6.63 7.66
C VAL A 52 -14.46 -7.69 6.59
N PHE A 53 -13.76 -8.83 6.65
CA PHE A 53 -13.73 -9.82 5.58
C PHE A 53 -14.59 -11.07 5.86
N SER A 54 -15.07 -11.28 7.08
CA SER A 54 -15.79 -12.50 7.50
C SER A 54 -14.89 -13.74 7.58
N ILE A 55 -13.66 -13.56 8.07
CA ILE A 55 -12.72 -14.65 8.33
C ILE A 55 -12.77 -15.00 9.83
N GLU A 56 -13.51 -16.03 10.23
CA GLU A 56 -13.71 -16.38 11.63
C GLU A 56 -12.60 -17.30 12.14
N LYS A 57 -12.20 -18.31 11.36
CA LYS A 57 -11.32 -19.39 11.85
C LYS A 57 -9.92 -18.92 12.26
N LEU A 58 -9.41 -17.82 11.69
CA LEU A 58 -8.13 -17.23 12.13
C LEU A 58 -8.17 -16.74 13.58
N ALA A 59 -9.32 -16.42 14.15
CA ALA A 59 -9.38 -15.98 15.54
C ALA A 59 -9.01 -17.09 16.54
N THR A 60 -9.13 -18.37 16.13
CA THR A 60 -8.97 -19.53 17.02
C THR A 60 -7.97 -20.57 16.52
N ASN A 61 -7.41 -20.42 15.31
CA ASN A 61 -6.48 -21.37 14.72
C ASN A 61 -5.11 -20.72 14.47
N ASP A 62 -4.19 -20.94 15.41
CA ASP A 62 -2.84 -20.37 15.35
C ASP A 62 -1.98 -21.00 14.26
N ASP A 63 -2.13 -22.29 14.00
CA ASP A 63 -1.38 -22.98 12.95
C ASP A 63 -1.73 -22.44 11.57
N LEU A 64 -3.02 -22.25 11.28
CA LEU A 64 -3.46 -21.61 10.05
C LEU A 64 -2.89 -20.18 9.90
N ASN A 65 -2.87 -19.39 10.98
CA ASN A 65 -2.26 -18.06 10.94
C ASN A 65 -0.76 -18.14 10.61
N ASN A 66 -0.04 -19.06 11.26
CA ASN A 66 1.39 -19.23 11.08
C ASN A 66 1.73 -19.72 9.66
N ASP A 67 1.01 -20.72 9.16
CA ASP A 67 1.16 -21.26 7.81
C ASP A 67 0.91 -20.15 6.75
N LEU A 68 -0.20 -19.40 6.88
CA LEU A 68 -0.51 -18.28 5.97
C LEU A 68 0.51 -17.13 6.06
N HIS A 69 1.04 -16.85 7.25
CA HIS A 69 2.12 -15.86 7.41
C HIS A 69 3.41 -16.34 6.76
N GLY A 70 3.65 -17.66 6.83
CA GLY A 70 4.72 -18.35 6.12
C GLY A 70 4.74 -17.98 4.64
N CYS A 71 3.61 -18.07 3.92
CA CYS A 71 3.53 -17.77 2.48
C CYS A 71 4.13 -16.44 2.05
N TYR A 72 4.13 -15.43 2.93
CA TYR A 72 4.61 -14.10 2.61
C TYR A 72 6.13 -13.99 2.37
N HIS A 73 6.89 -15.06 2.62
CA HIS A 73 8.28 -15.15 2.15
C HIS A 73 8.38 -15.12 0.61
N LEU A 74 7.35 -15.59 -0.10
CA LEU A 74 7.23 -15.59 -1.57
C LEU A 74 6.94 -14.19 -2.15
N LEU A 75 6.85 -13.16 -1.31
CA LEU A 75 6.78 -11.75 -1.73
C LEU A 75 8.17 -11.08 -1.68
N GLN A 76 9.23 -11.87 -1.58
CA GLN A 76 10.62 -11.44 -1.42
C GLN A 76 11.54 -12.41 -2.21
N GLY A 77 12.82 -12.06 -2.35
CA GLY A 77 13.81 -12.92 -3.01
C GLY A 77 13.43 -13.28 -4.45
N THR A 78 13.74 -14.51 -4.86
CA THR A 78 13.53 -15.00 -6.24
C THR A 78 12.06 -14.96 -6.67
N SER A 79 11.12 -15.30 -5.79
CA SER A 79 9.69 -15.22 -6.09
C SER A 79 9.23 -13.79 -6.40
N LEU A 80 9.83 -12.79 -5.73
CA LEU A 80 9.60 -11.38 -6.06
C LEU A 80 10.19 -11.01 -7.43
N ASP A 81 11.33 -11.57 -7.82
CA ASP A 81 11.92 -11.30 -9.12
C ASP A 81 10.99 -11.82 -10.25
N ILE A 82 10.39 -13.01 -10.08
CA ILE A 82 9.36 -13.54 -10.99
C ILE A 82 8.12 -12.63 -11.03
N LEU A 83 7.63 -12.18 -9.86
CA LEU A 83 6.51 -11.24 -9.79
C LEU A 83 6.83 -9.92 -10.50
N THR A 84 8.06 -9.42 -10.37
CA THR A 84 8.55 -8.19 -11.00
C THR A 84 8.52 -8.31 -12.54
N GLU A 85 8.98 -9.44 -13.07
CA GLU A 85 8.93 -9.71 -14.52
C GLU A 85 7.49 -9.84 -15.03
N ASN A 86 6.66 -10.63 -14.34
CA ASN A 86 5.25 -10.82 -14.69
C ASN A 86 4.47 -9.49 -14.67
N MET A 87 4.74 -8.64 -13.68
CA MET A 87 4.14 -7.32 -13.58
C MET A 87 4.50 -6.42 -14.77
N MET A 88 5.75 -6.44 -15.20
CA MET A 88 6.18 -5.71 -16.39
C MET A 88 5.48 -6.21 -17.66
N GLN A 89 5.29 -7.54 -17.80
CA GLN A 89 4.53 -8.11 -18.91
C GLN A 89 3.04 -7.72 -18.86
N ASN A 90 2.45 -7.69 -17.67
CA ASN A 90 1.06 -7.26 -17.50
C ASN A 90 0.89 -5.77 -17.81
N LEU A 91 1.82 -4.91 -17.39
CA LEU A 91 1.85 -3.49 -17.77
C LEU A 91 1.95 -3.32 -19.28
N LYS A 92 2.82 -4.09 -19.94
CA LYS A 92 2.88 -4.12 -21.41
C LYS A 92 1.51 -4.42 -22.01
N GLN A 93 0.83 -5.48 -21.56
CA GLN A 93 -0.50 -5.84 -22.09
C GLN A 93 -1.55 -4.73 -21.88
N VAL A 94 -1.49 -4.02 -20.76
CA VAL A 94 -2.42 -2.91 -20.46
C VAL A 94 -2.20 -1.72 -21.40
N PHE A 95 -0.93 -1.37 -21.68
CA PHE A 95 -0.58 -0.15 -22.42
C PHE A 95 -0.33 -0.37 -23.92
N GLU A 96 -0.03 -1.58 -24.39
CA GLU A 96 0.38 -1.86 -25.77
C GLU A 96 -0.61 -1.33 -26.80
N LEU A 97 -1.92 -1.56 -26.61
CA LEU A 97 -2.95 -1.02 -27.50
C LEU A 97 -3.02 0.51 -27.48
N GLN A 98 -2.71 1.15 -26.35
CA GLN A 98 -2.69 2.62 -26.27
C GLN A 98 -1.48 3.19 -27.01
N LEU A 99 -0.33 2.51 -26.94
CA LEU A 99 0.88 2.92 -27.67
C LEU A 99 0.76 2.81 -29.19
N LEU A 100 -0.21 2.03 -29.69
CA LEU A 100 -0.53 1.92 -31.12
C LEU A 100 -1.52 3.00 -31.60
N LYS A 101 -2.11 3.79 -30.69
CA LYS A 101 -3.06 4.85 -31.04
C LYS A 101 -2.35 6.11 -31.52
N THR A 102 -3.12 6.98 -32.17
CA THR A 102 -2.71 8.34 -32.55
C THR A 102 -2.21 9.15 -31.35
N THR A 103 -1.30 10.09 -31.56
CA THR A 103 -0.72 11.02 -30.55
C THR A 103 -1.69 12.09 -30.03
N ASN A 104 -2.99 11.82 -30.09
CA ASN A 104 -4.03 12.70 -29.55
C ASN A 104 -4.09 12.61 -28.02
N TRP A 105 -4.47 13.71 -27.39
CA TRP A 105 -4.70 13.75 -25.95
C TRP A 105 -5.97 12.99 -25.56
N ASP A 106 -5.82 11.98 -24.71
CA ASP A 106 -6.91 11.37 -23.96
C ASP A 106 -7.04 12.09 -22.61
N THR A 107 -8.28 12.27 -22.13
CA THR A 107 -8.55 12.87 -20.81
C THR A 107 -9.16 11.83 -19.88
N ALA A 108 -8.68 11.78 -18.64
CA ALA A 108 -9.20 10.89 -17.62
C ALA A 108 -9.12 11.53 -16.24
N TYR A 109 -9.85 10.95 -15.30
CA TYR A 109 -9.68 11.23 -13.89
C TYR A 109 -8.49 10.40 -13.34
N LEU A 110 -7.58 11.04 -12.61
CA LEU A 110 -6.29 10.46 -12.23
C LEU A 110 -6.43 9.28 -11.25
N LEU A 111 -7.22 9.39 -10.18
CA LEU A 111 -7.44 8.29 -9.23
C LEU A 111 -8.16 7.14 -9.91
N THR A 112 -9.13 7.44 -10.77
CA THR A 112 -9.83 6.44 -11.59
C THR A 112 -8.87 5.71 -12.53
N PHE A 113 -7.96 6.43 -13.19
CA PHE A 113 -6.91 5.87 -14.04
C PHE A 113 -5.96 4.96 -13.22
N CYS A 114 -5.40 5.46 -12.12
CA CYS A 114 -4.52 4.69 -11.24
C CYS A 114 -5.22 3.45 -10.69
N SER A 115 -6.47 3.57 -10.26
CA SER A 115 -7.29 2.47 -9.77
C SER A 115 -7.52 1.40 -10.84
N SER A 116 -7.75 1.81 -12.09
CA SER A 116 -7.91 0.88 -13.20
C SER A 116 -6.64 0.09 -13.48
N VAL A 117 -5.51 0.79 -13.63
CA VAL A 117 -4.24 0.17 -14.02
C VAL A 117 -3.70 -0.71 -12.90
N ILE A 118 -3.58 -0.16 -11.68
CA ILE A 118 -3.04 -0.92 -10.53
C ILE A 118 -3.90 -2.13 -10.24
N PHE A 119 -5.23 -1.99 -10.15
CA PHE A 119 -6.08 -3.14 -9.85
C PHE A 119 -5.95 -4.27 -10.89
N GLU A 120 -5.91 -3.92 -12.18
CA GLU A 120 -5.74 -4.91 -13.26
C GLU A 120 -4.35 -5.58 -13.20
N VAL A 121 -3.29 -4.79 -13.06
CA VAL A 121 -1.91 -5.28 -13.00
C VAL A 121 -1.66 -6.12 -11.75
N THR A 122 -2.05 -5.65 -10.57
CA THR A 122 -1.92 -6.41 -9.32
C THR A 122 -2.69 -7.72 -9.40
N PHE A 123 -3.97 -7.67 -9.81
CA PHE A 123 -4.81 -8.86 -9.88
C PHE A 123 -4.22 -9.90 -10.83
N THR A 124 -3.81 -9.48 -12.03
CA THR A 124 -3.29 -10.40 -13.06
C THR A 124 -1.89 -10.92 -12.75
N THR A 125 -1.09 -10.15 -12.02
CA THR A 125 0.23 -10.60 -11.55
C THR A 125 0.12 -11.64 -10.45
N ILE A 126 -0.85 -11.49 -9.55
CA ILE A 126 -0.97 -12.33 -8.36
C ILE A 126 -1.86 -13.56 -8.64
N TYR A 127 -3.00 -13.37 -9.28
CA TYR A 127 -4.01 -14.40 -9.57
C TYR A 127 -3.99 -14.92 -11.01
N GLY A 128 -3.07 -14.42 -11.84
CA GLY A 128 -2.93 -14.86 -13.22
C GLY A 128 -4.04 -14.34 -14.15
N GLN A 129 -4.15 -14.97 -15.32
CA GLN A 129 -5.05 -14.54 -16.38
C GLN A 129 -6.29 -15.44 -16.45
N SER A 130 -7.48 -14.82 -16.55
CA SER A 130 -8.73 -15.55 -16.84
C SER A 130 -8.77 -16.01 -18.31
N LEU A 131 -9.42 -17.16 -18.57
CA LEU A 131 -9.62 -17.71 -19.92
C LEU A 131 -10.18 -16.67 -20.95
N PRO A 132 -9.89 -16.85 -22.27
CA PRO A 132 -10.19 -15.85 -23.30
C PRO A 132 -11.69 -15.50 -23.43
N GLY A 133 -12.00 -14.20 -23.56
CA GLY A 133 -13.33 -13.70 -23.98
C GLY A 133 -14.03 -12.72 -23.01
N ASN A 134 -13.66 -12.69 -21.71
CA ASN A 134 -14.33 -11.81 -20.74
C ASN A 134 -13.40 -11.20 -19.65
N ARG A 135 -12.07 -11.30 -19.80
CA ARG A 135 -11.07 -10.85 -18.81
C ARG A 135 -11.28 -9.41 -18.35
N LYS A 136 -11.25 -8.47 -19.30
CA LYS A 136 -11.35 -7.04 -19.02
C LYS A 136 -12.66 -6.68 -18.32
N LYS A 137 -13.77 -7.29 -18.76
CA LYS A 137 -15.09 -7.09 -18.15
C LYS A 137 -15.12 -7.63 -16.71
N PHE A 138 -14.63 -8.85 -16.49
CA PHE A 138 -14.56 -9.45 -15.16
C PHE A 138 -13.73 -8.61 -14.18
N ILE A 139 -12.51 -8.22 -14.56
CA ILE A 139 -11.62 -7.40 -13.72
C ILE A 139 -12.25 -6.03 -13.44
N THR A 140 -12.87 -5.40 -14.44
CA THR A 140 -13.57 -4.12 -14.28
C THR A 140 -14.72 -4.23 -13.29
N GLU A 141 -15.60 -5.23 -13.44
CA GLU A 141 -16.72 -5.43 -12.52
C GLU A 141 -16.25 -5.81 -11.10
N LEU A 142 -15.18 -6.61 -10.99
CA LEU A 142 -14.59 -6.97 -9.71
C LEU A 142 -14.02 -5.73 -9.01
N ARG A 143 -13.28 -4.89 -9.74
CA ARG A 143 -12.74 -3.62 -9.27
C ARG A 143 -13.85 -2.69 -8.80
N ASP A 144 -14.90 -2.51 -9.58
CA ASP A 144 -15.96 -1.56 -9.24
C ASP A 144 -16.73 -1.98 -7.98
N ASP A 145 -17.00 -3.28 -7.81
CA ASP A 145 -17.55 -3.81 -6.56
C ASP A 145 -16.54 -3.68 -5.40
N PHE A 146 -15.26 -3.93 -5.67
CA PHE A 146 -14.19 -3.85 -4.69
C PHE A 146 -14.03 -2.42 -4.14
N LEU A 147 -14.01 -1.41 -5.00
CA LEU A 147 -13.89 0.00 -4.59
C LEU A 147 -15.10 0.45 -3.77
N LYS A 148 -16.31 -0.01 -4.10
CA LYS A 148 -17.52 0.24 -3.29
C LYS A 148 -17.45 -0.42 -1.92
N PHE A 149 -16.88 -1.62 -1.84
CA PHE A 149 -16.64 -2.30 -0.57
C PHE A 149 -15.59 -1.54 0.27
N ASP A 150 -14.48 -1.17 -0.37
CA ASP A 150 -13.37 -0.49 0.28
C ASP A 150 -13.77 0.90 0.79
N ASP A 151 -14.59 1.68 0.06
CA ASP A 151 -15.15 2.96 0.52
C ASP A 151 -15.82 2.86 1.91
N LYS A 152 -16.36 1.69 2.26
CA LYS A 152 -16.98 1.43 3.56
C LYS A 152 -16.03 0.93 4.62
N PHE A 153 -14.75 0.72 4.32
CA PHE A 153 -13.74 0.21 5.24
C PHE A 153 -13.68 0.97 6.57
N PRO A 154 -13.64 2.32 6.63
CA PRO A 154 -13.64 3.06 7.91
C PRO A 154 -14.80 2.70 8.83
N TYR A 155 -15.98 2.47 8.24
CA TYR A 155 -17.18 2.11 8.97
C TYR A 155 -17.18 0.62 9.34
N LEU A 156 -16.68 -0.26 8.47
CA LEU A 156 -16.57 -1.70 8.73
C LEU A 156 -15.63 -2.01 9.91
N ILE A 157 -14.57 -1.23 10.11
CA ILE A 157 -13.68 -1.41 11.27
C ILE A 157 -14.28 -0.82 12.56
N SER A 158 -15.15 0.19 12.45
CA SER A 158 -15.87 0.81 13.57
C SER A 158 -16.97 -0.11 14.11
N ASP A 159 -17.41 0.05 15.37
CA ASP A 159 -18.44 -0.80 15.99
C ASP A 159 -19.88 -0.56 15.46
N ILE A 160 -20.03 0.06 14.28
CA ILE A 160 -21.29 0.20 13.56
C ILE A 160 -21.72 -1.16 12.97
N PRO A 161 -22.96 -1.64 13.24
CA PRO A 161 -23.50 -2.84 12.62
C PRO A 161 -23.51 -2.76 11.09
N ILE A 162 -23.05 -3.82 10.41
CA ILE A 162 -22.93 -3.84 8.95
C ILE A 162 -24.28 -3.67 8.23
N GLU A 163 -25.37 -4.04 8.89
CA GLU A 163 -26.75 -3.87 8.43
C GLU A 163 -27.11 -2.39 8.20
N LEU A 164 -26.44 -1.47 8.88
CA LEU A 164 -26.65 -0.03 8.74
C LEU A 164 -25.80 0.60 7.63
N LEU A 165 -24.89 -0.16 7.02
CA LEU A 165 -23.92 0.32 6.03
C LEU A 165 -24.40 0.11 4.58
N GLY A 166 -25.72 0.20 4.37
CA GLY A 166 -26.35 0.05 3.06
C GLY A 166 -26.14 -1.34 2.46
N ASN A 167 -25.75 -1.39 1.19
CA ASN A 167 -25.60 -2.66 0.45
C ASN A 167 -24.23 -3.34 0.63
N VAL A 168 -23.34 -2.82 1.49
CA VAL A 168 -21.96 -3.35 1.64
C VAL A 168 -21.93 -4.82 2.03
N LYS A 169 -22.90 -5.30 2.83
CA LYS A 169 -23.02 -6.72 3.18
C LYS A 169 -23.24 -7.60 1.95
N SER A 170 -24.04 -7.13 1.00
CA SER A 170 -24.31 -7.84 -0.26
C SER A 170 -23.12 -7.77 -1.20
N ILE A 171 -22.47 -6.60 -1.30
CA ILE A 171 -21.24 -6.42 -2.09
C ILE A 171 -20.12 -7.33 -1.56
N ARG A 172 -19.88 -7.36 -0.25
CA ARG A 172 -18.91 -8.27 0.37
C ARG A 172 -19.19 -9.72 0.02
N LYS A 173 -20.46 -10.17 0.14
CA LYS A 173 -20.85 -11.53 -0.24
C LYS A 173 -20.60 -11.82 -1.72
N LYS A 174 -20.90 -10.87 -2.60
CA LYS A 174 -20.67 -10.98 -4.05
C LYS A 174 -19.18 -11.10 -4.36
N LEU A 175 -18.34 -10.27 -3.75
CA LEU A 175 -16.89 -10.31 -3.89
C LEU A 175 -16.30 -11.64 -3.42
N ILE A 176 -16.68 -12.09 -2.23
CA ILE A 176 -16.20 -13.37 -1.68
C ILE A 176 -16.57 -14.53 -2.62
N LYS A 177 -17.81 -14.58 -3.12
CA LYS A 177 -18.24 -15.61 -4.08
C LYS A 177 -17.43 -15.60 -5.38
N ARG A 178 -17.04 -14.42 -5.87
CA ARG A 178 -16.22 -14.29 -7.09
C ARG A 178 -14.76 -14.72 -6.90
N LEU A 179 -14.32 -14.86 -5.64
CA LEU A 179 -12.95 -15.20 -5.27
C LEU A 179 -12.84 -16.59 -4.62
N THR A 180 -13.87 -17.44 -4.73
CA THR A 180 -13.78 -18.84 -4.29
C THR A 180 -12.92 -19.67 -5.22
N SER A 181 -12.46 -20.83 -4.75
CA SER A 181 -11.67 -21.79 -5.54
C SER A 181 -12.33 -22.15 -6.86
N GLU A 182 -13.66 -22.36 -6.88
CA GLU A 182 -14.40 -22.67 -8.11
C GLU A 182 -14.27 -21.58 -9.19
N HIS A 183 -14.37 -20.31 -8.79
CA HIS A 183 -14.29 -19.18 -9.72
C HIS A 183 -12.86 -18.88 -10.13
N LEU A 184 -11.93 -18.98 -9.18
CA LEU A 184 -10.51 -18.75 -9.45
C LEU A 184 -9.86 -19.92 -10.20
N ALA A 185 -10.39 -21.14 -10.15
CA ALA A 185 -9.88 -22.28 -10.95
C ALA A 185 -9.94 -22.02 -12.48
N ARG A 186 -10.73 -21.03 -12.91
CA ARG A 186 -10.81 -20.58 -14.32
C ARG A 186 -9.69 -19.62 -14.70
N THR A 187 -8.80 -19.29 -13.78
CA THR A 187 -7.61 -18.46 -14.02
C THR A 187 -6.37 -19.36 -14.07
N GLN A 188 -5.44 -19.02 -14.95
CA GLN A 188 -4.18 -19.74 -15.13
C GLN A 188 -3.00 -18.82 -14.80
N GLY A 189 -1.90 -19.40 -14.31
CA GLY A 189 -0.69 -18.65 -13.98
C GLY A 189 -0.78 -17.91 -12.65
N TRP A 190 -1.31 -18.55 -11.61
CA TRP A 190 -1.24 -18.02 -10.26
C TRP A 190 0.21 -17.80 -9.85
N SER A 191 0.46 -16.72 -9.13
CA SER A 191 1.75 -16.54 -8.45
C SER A 191 1.98 -17.63 -7.41
N GLU A 192 3.25 -17.93 -7.12
CA GLU A 192 3.64 -18.93 -6.11
C GLU A 192 2.99 -18.62 -4.75
N VAL A 193 2.89 -17.34 -4.37
CA VAL A 193 2.23 -16.93 -3.13
C VAL A 193 0.75 -17.27 -3.11
N VAL A 194 0.02 -17.19 -4.23
CA VAL A 194 -1.39 -17.59 -4.28
C VAL A 194 -1.55 -19.09 -4.30
N GLN A 195 -0.70 -19.81 -5.03
CA GLN A 195 -0.70 -21.28 -5.05
C GLN A 195 -0.50 -21.85 -3.64
N MET A 196 0.58 -21.46 -2.97
CA MET A 196 0.86 -21.92 -1.60
C MET A 196 -0.24 -21.52 -0.61
N ARG A 197 -0.81 -20.31 -0.76
CA ARG A 197 -1.94 -19.88 0.07
C ARG A 197 -3.17 -20.74 -0.16
N GLN A 198 -3.49 -21.09 -1.41
CA GLN A 198 -4.61 -21.97 -1.71
C GLN A 198 -4.40 -23.35 -1.09
N ASP A 199 -3.22 -23.95 -1.26
CA ASP A 199 -2.90 -25.28 -0.68
C ASP A 199 -3.07 -25.29 0.84
N ILE A 200 -2.61 -24.23 1.52
CA ILE A 200 -2.83 -24.06 2.95
C ILE A 200 -4.31 -23.92 3.28
N LEU A 201 -5.06 -23.10 2.53
CA LEU A 201 -6.50 -22.97 2.79
C LEU A 201 -7.22 -24.32 2.61
N GLU A 202 -6.88 -25.11 1.62
CA GLU A 202 -7.48 -26.44 1.41
C GLU A 202 -7.11 -27.47 2.49
N LYS A 203 -5.98 -27.30 3.19
CA LYS A 203 -5.64 -28.09 4.38
C LYS A 203 -6.56 -27.80 5.57
N TYR A 204 -7.09 -26.57 5.68
CA TYR A 204 -7.85 -26.11 6.86
C TYR A 204 -9.35 -25.89 6.60
N TYR A 205 -9.79 -25.87 5.34
CA TYR A 205 -11.16 -25.64 4.92
C TYR A 205 -11.60 -26.68 3.89
N THR A 206 -12.91 -26.91 3.77
CA THR A 206 -13.45 -27.65 2.63
C THR A 206 -13.41 -26.78 1.38
N LEU A 207 -13.32 -27.37 0.19
CA LEU A 207 -13.20 -26.63 -1.08
C LEU A 207 -14.36 -25.64 -1.33
N GLU A 208 -15.54 -25.93 -0.80
CA GLU A 208 -16.74 -25.11 -0.93
C GLU A 208 -16.88 -24.04 0.17
N ASP A 209 -15.92 -23.97 1.11
CA ASP A 209 -15.99 -23.06 2.23
C ASP A 209 -15.90 -21.60 1.78
N PHE A 210 -16.88 -20.81 2.20
CA PHE A 210 -16.99 -19.39 1.89
C PHE A 210 -15.80 -18.58 2.42
N GLU A 211 -15.14 -19.03 3.50
CA GLU A 211 -13.98 -18.33 4.05
C GLU A 211 -12.77 -18.36 3.12
N ILE A 212 -12.61 -19.36 2.24
CA ILE A 212 -11.51 -19.37 1.24
C ILE A 212 -11.58 -18.10 0.38
N GLY A 213 -12.77 -17.77 -0.15
CA GLY A 213 -12.97 -16.53 -0.89
C GLY A 213 -12.80 -15.27 -0.04
N ALA A 214 -13.09 -15.34 1.27
CA ALA A 214 -12.85 -14.25 2.21
C ALA A 214 -11.36 -13.99 2.42
N HIS A 215 -10.54 -15.03 2.52
CA HIS A 215 -9.08 -14.92 2.57
C HIS A 215 -8.52 -14.29 1.30
N HIS A 216 -9.01 -14.68 0.12
CA HIS A 216 -8.60 -14.04 -1.13
C HIS A 216 -9.07 -12.59 -1.23
N LEU A 217 -10.28 -12.25 -0.76
CA LEU A 217 -10.72 -10.85 -0.68
C LEU A 217 -9.80 -10.02 0.22
N GLY A 218 -9.45 -10.54 1.41
CA GLY A 218 -8.53 -9.88 2.33
C GLY A 218 -7.12 -9.72 1.74
N PHE A 219 -6.61 -10.74 1.04
CA PHE A 219 -5.30 -10.69 0.38
C PHE A 219 -5.29 -9.69 -0.78
N LEU A 220 -6.29 -9.71 -1.66
CA LEU A 220 -6.44 -8.74 -2.74
C LEU A 220 -6.56 -7.31 -2.17
N TRP A 221 -7.34 -7.13 -1.10
CA TRP A 221 -7.47 -5.84 -0.43
C TRP A 221 -6.13 -5.31 0.09
N ALA A 222 -5.34 -6.16 0.73
CA ALA A 222 -4.02 -5.79 1.22
C ALA A 222 -3.06 -5.40 0.08
N SER A 223 -3.21 -6.00 -1.11
CA SER A 223 -2.32 -5.78 -2.26
C SER A 223 -2.61 -4.48 -3.03
N VAL A 224 -3.86 -3.99 -3.07
CA VAL A 224 -4.22 -2.83 -3.92
C VAL A 224 -4.51 -1.54 -3.17
N THR A 225 -5.03 -1.60 -1.94
CA THR A 225 -5.65 -0.42 -1.29
C THR A 225 -4.69 0.67 -0.87
N ASN A 226 -3.41 0.34 -0.67
CA ASN A 226 -2.37 1.33 -0.40
C ASN A 226 -1.61 1.72 -1.67
N THR A 227 -1.46 0.78 -2.61
CA THR A 227 -0.73 0.99 -3.86
C THR A 227 -1.44 1.97 -4.79
N ILE A 228 -2.78 1.87 -4.89
CA ILE A 228 -3.62 2.78 -5.68
C ILE A 228 -3.42 4.26 -5.26
N PRO A 229 -3.67 4.65 -4.00
CA PRO A 229 -3.48 6.04 -3.57
C PRO A 229 -2.01 6.46 -3.59
N THR A 230 -1.05 5.56 -3.33
CA THR A 230 0.39 5.88 -3.49
C THR A 230 0.71 6.28 -4.93
N THR A 231 0.20 5.52 -5.90
CA THR A 231 0.39 5.80 -7.33
C THR A 231 -0.27 7.11 -7.73
N PHE A 232 -1.50 7.34 -7.25
CA PHE A 232 -2.21 8.61 -7.45
C PHE A 232 -1.37 9.79 -6.96
N TRP A 233 -0.89 9.74 -5.72
CA TRP A 233 -0.13 10.85 -5.13
C TRP A 233 1.21 11.06 -5.83
N ALA A 234 1.91 9.99 -6.22
CA ALA A 234 3.14 10.11 -6.99
C ALA A 234 2.90 10.82 -8.33
N MET A 235 1.86 10.42 -9.07
CA MET A 235 1.49 11.10 -10.31
C MET A 235 1.05 12.54 -10.07
N TYR A 236 0.21 12.79 -9.07
CA TYR A 236 -0.27 14.12 -8.74
C TYR A 236 0.89 15.08 -8.43
N TYR A 237 1.80 14.69 -7.54
CA TYR A 237 2.95 15.53 -7.19
C TYR A 237 3.87 15.74 -8.41
N LEU A 238 4.17 14.70 -9.19
CA LEU A 238 5.00 14.87 -10.40
C LEU A 238 4.36 15.82 -11.43
N LEU A 239 3.05 15.74 -11.64
CA LEU A 239 2.33 16.64 -12.55
C LEU A 239 2.31 18.09 -12.07
N GLN A 240 2.39 18.31 -10.76
CA GLN A 240 2.50 19.64 -10.15
C GLN A 240 3.95 20.17 -10.09
N HIS A 241 4.95 19.31 -10.33
CA HIS A 241 6.37 19.63 -10.23
C HIS A 241 7.09 19.21 -11.53
N PRO A 242 6.92 19.97 -12.64
CA PRO A 242 7.55 19.65 -13.93
C PRO A 242 9.08 19.51 -13.85
N GLU A 243 9.73 20.22 -12.94
CA GLU A 243 11.16 20.11 -12.66
C GLU A 243 11.54 18.74 -12.09
N ALA A 244 10.75 18.18 -11.18
CA ALA A 244 10.94 16.83 -10.68
C ALA A 244 10.73 15.81 -11.82
N MET A 245 9.68 16.00 -12.62
CA MET A 245 9.39 15.12 -13.76
C MET A 245 10.52 15.13 -14.80
N ALA A 246 11.15 16.28 -15.05
CA ALA A 246 12.30 16.40 -15.95
C ALA A 246 13.50 15.58 -15.43
N VAL A 247 13.86 15.72 -14.15
CA VAL A 247 14.97 14.97 -13.55
C VAL A 247 14.72 13.46 -13.59
N LEU A 248 13.49 13.01 -13.27
CA LEU A 248 13.15 11.59 -13.34
C LEU A 248 13.18 11.06 -14.78
N ARG A 249 12.74 11.85 -15.77
CA ARG A 249 12.84 11.47 -17.19
C ARG A 249 14.30 11.34 -17.62
N ASP A 250 15.15 12.26 -17.22
CA ASP A 250 16.59 12.20 -17.52
C ASP A 250 17.25 10.98 -16.85
N GLU A 251 16.91 10.67 -15.59
CA GLU A 251 17.37 9.47 -14.88
C GLU A 251 16.96 8.19 -15.64
N ILE A 252 15.69 8.08 -16.03
CA ILE A 252 15.16 6.94 -16.78
C ILE A 252 15.84 6.84 -18.16
N ASP A 253 16.04 7.95 -18.85
CA ASP A 253 16.64 7.96 -20.18
C ASP A 253 18.10 7.51 -20.14
N HIS A 254 18.87 7.97 -19.14
CA HIS A 254 20.24 7.50 -18.91
C HIS A 254 20.27 6.00 -18.58
N PHE A 255 19.35 5.55 -17.74
CA PHE A 255 19.21 4.14 -17.38
C PHE A 255 18.94 3.27 -18.62
N LEU A 256 17.95 3.64 -19.45
CA LEU A 256 17.59 2.89 -20.66
C LEU A 256 18.75 2.83 -21.65
N GLN A 257 19.47 3.94 -21.84
CA GLN A 257 20.68 3.98 -22.68
C GLN A 257 21.78 3.05 -22.14
N SER A 258 22.06 3.10 -20.83
CA SER A 258 23.11 2.29 -20.19
C SER A 258 22.83 0.80 -20.23
N THR A 259 21.56 0.41 -20.28
CA THR A 259 21.10 -1.00 -20.33
C THR A 259 20.81 -1.48 -21.75
N GLY A 260 21.02 -0.63 -22.76
CA GLY A 260 20.75 -0.96 -24.17
C GLY A 260 19.26 -1.09 -24.52
N GLN A 261 18.37 -0.63 -23.64
CA GLN A 261 16.93 -0.64 -23.85
C GLN A 261 16.52 0.56 -24.72
N LYS A 262 15.83 0.30 -25.82
CA LYS A 262 15.40 1.36 -26.75
C LYS A 262 13.95 1.77 -26.50
N LYS A 263 13.66 3.05 -26.61
CA LYS A 263 12.29 3.54 -26.76
C LYS A 263 11.81 3.20 -28.17
N GLY A 264 10.64 2.58 -28.31
CA GLY A 264 10.11 2.23 -29.64
C GLY A 264 8.80 1.44 -29.61
N SER A 265 8.21 1.27 -30.79
CA SER A 265 7.00 0.48 -31.00
C SER A 265 7.25 -0.98 -30.64
N GLY A 266 6.62 -1.47 -29.56
CA GLY A 266 6.73 -2.86 -29.11
C GLY A 266 7.00 -3.05 -27.61
N PHE A 267 7.14 -1.96 -26.83
CA PHE A 267 7.35 -2.01 -25.38
C PHE A 267 8.49 -2.98 -25.00
N PRO A 268 9.74 -2.70 -25.37
CA PRO A 268 10.86 -3.60 -25.10
C PRO A 268 11.40 -3.48 -23.66
N ILE A 269 10.81 -2.60 -22.84
CA ILE A 269 11.32 -2.32 -21.50
C ILE A 269 11.14 -3.52 -20.59
N GLN A 270 12.26 -3.96 -20.02
CA GLN A 270 12.32 -4.98 -18.98
C GLN A 270 13.08 -4.40 -17.81
N LEU A 271 12.55 -4.57 -16.61
CA LEU A 271 13.09 -3.97 -15.40
C LEU A 271 13.30 -5.07 -14.37
N THR A 272 14.56 -5.38 -14.08
CA THR A 272 14.89 -6.21 -12.92
C THR A 272 14.78 -5.37 -11.64
N ARG A 273 14.72 -6.04 -10.48
CA ARG A 273 14.69 -5.35 -9.19
C ARG A 273 15.94 -4.50 -8.94
N GLU A 274 17.11 -5.02 -9.29
CA GLU A 274 18.40 -4.30 -9.17
C GLU A 274 18.43 -3.05 -10.05
N GLN A 275 17.89 -3.15 -11.26
CA GLN A 275 17.75 -2.02 -12.17
C GLN A 275 16.80 -0.95 -11.62
N LEU A 276 15.65 -1.36 -11.06
CA LEU A 276 14.74 -0.43 -10.39
C LEU A 276 15.41 0.25 -9.19
N ASP A 277 16.16 -0.49 -8.38
CA ASP A 277 16.87 0.05 -7.21
C ASP A 277 17.96 1.08 -7.59
N SER A 278 18.44 1.07 -8.83
CA SER A 278 19.39 2.07 -9.35
C SER A 278 18.77 3.42 -9.70
N LEU A 279 17.44 3.51 -9.82
CA LEU A 279 16.70 4.75 -10.08
C LEU A 279 16.49 5.51 -8.75
N VAL A 280 17.50 6.26 -8.33
CA VAL A 280 17.60 6.90 -7.01
C VAL A 280 16.58 8.02 -6.83
N TYR A 281 16.38 8.88 -7.83
CA TYR A 281 15.40 9.96 -7.77
C TYR A 281 13.97 9.45 -7.85
N LEU A 282 13.73 8.41 -8.66
CA LEU A 282 12.44 7.72 -8.69
C LEU A 282 12.12 7.07 -7.34
N GLU A 283 13.09 6.36 -6.73
CA GLU A 283 12.95 5.79 -5.39
C GLU A 283 12.65 6.90 -4.36
N SER A 284 13.42 7.99 -4.37
CA SER A 284 13.23 9.13 -3.47
C SER A 284 11.84 9.74 -3.61
N THR A 285 11.34 9.89 -4.84
CA THR A 285 9.98 10.38 -5.14
C THR A 285 8.92 9.51 -4.48
N VAL A 286 9.02 8.17 -4.62
CA VAL A 286 8.06 7.25 -4.01
C VAL A 286 8.15 7.28 -2.48
N LEU A 287 9.36 7.36 -1.92
CA LEU A 287 9.55 7.48 -0.47
C LEU A 287 8.98 8.79 0.09
N GLU A 288 9.09 9.89 -0.65
CA GLU A 288 8.51 11.18 -0.28
C GLU A 288 6.98 11.18 -0.31
N VAL A 289 6.39 10.57 -1.34
CA VAL A 289 4.95 10.35 -1.41
C VAL A 289 4.47 9.56 -0.20
N LEU A 290 5.18 8.48 0.15
CA LEU A 290 4.84 7.66 1.30
C LEU A 290 5.01 8.42 2.63
N ARG A 291 6.01 9.29 2.75
CA ARG A 291 6.21 10.16 3.93
C ARG A 291 5.02 11.11 4.12
N LEU A 292 4.58 11.75 3.04
CA LEU A 292 3.48 12.72 3.07
C LEU A 292 2.12 12.04 3.26
N CYS A 293 1.86 10.93 2.57
CA CYS A 293 0.50 10.41 2.45
C CYS A 293 0.20 9.23 3.38
N SER A 294 1.21 8.65 4.05
CA SER A 294 0.99 7.58 5.03
C SER A 294 0.54 8.14 6.36
N PHE A 295 -0.66 7.74 6.80
CA PHE A 295 -1.18 8.02 8.14
C PHE A 295 -1.44 6.75 8.95
N SER A 296 -0.69 5.68 8.64
CA SER A 296 -0.75 4.39 9.32
C SER A 296 -0.29 4.46 10.77
N SER A 297 -1.02 3.80 11.67
CA SER A 297 -0.56 3.45 13.01
C SER A 297 -0.09 2.00 13.08
N ILE A 298 0.93 1.73 13.90
CA ILE A 298 1.31 0.36 14.26
C ILE A 298 0.62 0.04 15.59
N MET A 299 -0.51 -0.66 15.48
CA MET A 299 -1.41 -0.97 16.60
C MET A 299 -1.01 -2.26 17.34
N ARG A 300 -1.20 -2.26 18.66
CA ARG A 300 -1.09 -3.44 19.54
C ARG A 300 -2.27 -3.49 20.49
N PHE A 301 -2.76 -4.69 20.76
CA PHE A 301 -3.74 -4.96 21.79
C PHE A 301 -3.03 -5.29 23.11
N VAL A 302 -3.45 -4.66 24.20
CA VAL A 302 -2.92 -4.89 25.55
C VAL A 302 -3.58 -6.13 26.15
N GLN A 303 -2.83 -7.22 26.25
CA GLN A 303 -3.35 -8.53 26.72
C GLN A 303 -3.52 -8.60 28.24
N GLU A 304 -2.65 -7.89 28.96
CA GLU A 304 -2.57 -7.82 30.41
C GLU A 304 -2.11 -6.43 30.81
N ASP A 305 -2.47 -5.98 32.01
CA ASP A 305 -1.94 -4.75 32.57
C ASP A 305 -0.40 -4.81 32.58
N LEU A 306 0.23 -3.73 32.10
CA LEU A 306 1.69 -3.59 32.13
C LEU A 306 2.12 -2.14 32.27
N THR A 307 3.34 -1.94 32.75
CA THR A 307 4.01 -0.64 32.71
C THR A 307 5.11 -0.70 31.65
N LEU A 308 5.06 0.21 30.67
CA LEU A 308 6.17 0.45 29.76
C LEU A 308 7.17 1.37 30.45
N GLN A 309 8.34 0.83 30.78
CA GLN A 309 9.44 1.60 31.36
C GLN A 309 10.20 2.33 30.26
N SER A 310 10.26 3.66 30.33
CA SER A 310 11.05 4.47 29.39
C SER A 310 12.02 5.37 30.15
N GLU A 311 13.02 5.91 29.46
CA GLU A 311 14.01 6.81 30.07
C GLU A 311 13.39 8.13 30.57
N THR A 312 12.23 8.52 30.04
CA THR A 312 11.59 9.81 30.35
C THR A 312 10.43 9.68 31.33
N GLN A 313 9.58 8.66 31.14
CA GLN A 313 8.41 8.41 31.98
C GLN A 313 7.91 6.97 31.83
N ASP A 314 7.41 6.40 32.92
CA ASP A 314 6.74 5.09 32.92
C ASP A 314 5.26 5.24 32.55
N TYR A 315 4.75 4.33 31.70
CA TYR A 315 3.36 4.37 31.23
C TYR A 315 2.61 3.10 31.57
N CYS A 316 1.56 3.22 32.39
CA CYS A 316 0.67 2.11 32.71
C CYS A 316 -0.36 1.90 31.59
N LEU A 317 -0.38 0.70 31.03
CA LEU A 317 -1.31 0.24 30.01
C LEU A 317 -2.28 -0.76 30.62
N ARG A 318 -3.57 -0.57 30.36
CA ARG A 318 -4.63 -1.45 30.89
C ARG A 318 -5.00 -2.51 29.88
N LYS A 319 -5.25 -3.72 30.37
CA LYS A 319 -5.80 -4.82 29.58
C LYS A 319 -7.05 -4.37 28.83
N GLY A 320 -7.10 -4.68 27.53
CA GLY A 320 -8.22 -4.32 26.65
C GLY A 320 -8.01 -3.02 25.86
N ASP A 321 -7.05 -2.19 26.25
CA ASP A 321 -6.71 -0.97 25.53
C ASP A 321 -5.86 -1.27 24.29
N LEU A 322 -5.68 -0.24 23.45
CA LEU A 322 -4.75 -0.26 22.33
C LEU A 322 -3.52 0.62 22.63
N VAL A 323 -2.39 0.21 22.08
CA VAL A 323 -1.17 1.04 21.97
C VAL A 323 -0.87 1.26 20.50
N ALA A 324 -0.56 2.50 20.14
CA ALA A 324 -0.30 2.90 18.77
C ALA A 324 1.04 3.64 18.68
N ILE A 325 1.98 3.09 17.92
CA ILE A 325 3.05 3.92 17.36
C ILE A 325 2.45 4.70 16.19
N PHE A 326 2.68 6.01 16.13
CA PHE A 326 2.14 6.87 15.08
C PHE A 326 3.26 7.56 14.27
N PRO A 327 3.83 6.88 13.28
CA PRO A 327 4.86 7.40 12.39
C PRO A 327 4.62 8.79 11.78
N PRO A 328 3.39 9.23 11.46
CA PRO A 328 3.19 10.58 10.93
C PRO A 328 3.72 11.69 11.84
N ALA A 329 3.84 11.44 13.15
CA ALA A 329 4.47 12.37 14.07
C ALA A 329 5.95 12.64 13.75
N ILE A 330 6.69 11.64 13.26
CA ILE A 330 8.09 11.82 12.82
C ILE A 330 8.20 12.18 11.34
N HIS A 331 7.23 11.75 10.51
CA HIS A 331 7.21 12.10 9.08
C HIS A 331 6.97 13.59 8.87
N TYR A 332 6.21 14.23 9.76
CA TYR A 332 5.89 15.66 9.73
C TYR A 332 6.65 16.49 10.77
N ASP A 333 7.76 15.96 11.30
CA ASP A 333 8.59 16.64 12.29
C ASP A 333 9.61 17.56 11.59
N PRO A 334 9.54 18.89 11.78
CA PRO A 334 10.45 19.84 11.13
C PRO A 334 11.90 19.71 11.61
N GLU A 335 12.16 19.03 12.74
CA GLU A 335 13.52 18.73 13.18
C GLU A 335 14.16 17.61 12.33
N ILE A 336 13.33 16.68 11.83
CA ILE A 336 13.77 15.54 11.02
C ILE A 336 13.77 15.90 9.53
N PHE A 337 12.70 16.56 9.08
CA PHE A 337 12.46 16.89 7.69
C PHE A 337 12.17 18.39 7.55
N GLU A 338 13.11 19.14 6.97
CA GLU A 338 12.90 20.57 6.66
C GLU A 338 11.67 20.77 5.77
N ALA A 339 10.84 21.77 6.08
CA ALA A 339 9.55 22.01 5.43
C ALA A 339 8.76 20.69 5.24
N PRO A 340 8.34 20.06 6.34
CA PRO A 340 7.83 18.69 6.30
C PRO A 340 6.49 18.58 5.55
N GLU A 341 5.75 19.67 5.39
CA GLU A 341 4.51 19.70 4.61
C GLU A 341 4.75 19.78 3.09
N GLU A 342 5.96 20.14 2.63
CA GLU A 342 6.29 20.28 1.21
C GLU A 342 6.68 18.95 0.58
N PHE A 343 6.27 18.74 -0.66
CA PHE A 343 6.79 17.66 -1.50
C PHE A 343 8.17 18.04 -2.03
N ARG A 344 9.17 17.21 -1.75
CA ARG A 344 10.53 17.34 -2.29
C ARG A 344 11.00 16.00 -2.85
N PHE A 345 11.01 15.87 -4.19
CA PHE A 345 11.30 14.61 -4.88
C PHE A 345 12.71 14.05 -4.57
N ASP A 346 13.64 14.90 -4.19
CA ASP A 346 15.03 14.61 -3.87
C ASP A 346 15.31 14.50 -2.36
N ARG A 347 14.28 14.52 -1.50
CA ARG A 347 14.45 14.50 -0.02
C ARG A 347 15.27 13.31 0.49
N PHE A 348 15.22 12.19 -0.22
CA PHE A 348 15.96 10.97 0.11
C PHE A 348 17.18 10.77 -0.79
N VAL A 349 17.73 11.87 -1.35
CA VAL A 349 18.95 11.89 -2.16
C VAL A 349 20.03 12.77 -1.50
N GLU A 350 21.27 12.31 -1.53
CA GLU A 350 22.46 13.03 -1.08
C GLU A 350 23.63 12.60 -1.98
N ASP A 351 24.28 13.56 -2.65
CA ASP A 351 25.37 13.32 -3.61
C ASP A 351 25.03 12.29 -4.71
N GLY A 352 23.80 12.35 -5.23
CA GLY A 352 23.30 11.42 -6.25
C GLY A 352 23.07 9.99 -5.75
N LYS A 353 23.12 9.76 -4.44
CA LYS A 353 22.91 8.45 -3.79
C LYS A 353 21.75 8.53 -2.80
N LYS A 354 21.26 7.37 -2.37
CA LYS A 354 20.21 7.28 -1.34
C LYS A 354 20.67 7.87 -0.01
N LYS A 355 20.02 8.94 0.42
CA LYS A 355 20.19 9.53 1.76
C LYS A 355 19.57 8.62 2.81
N THR A 356 20.36 8.24 3.81
CA THR A 356 19.92 7.35 4.90
C THR A 356 20.14 7.93 6.30
N ALA A 357 20.69 9.15 6.38
CA ALA A 357 20.96 9.84 7.63
C ALA A 357 19.94 10.97 7.86
N PHE A 358 19.12 10.79 8.88
CA PHE A 358 18.18 11.78 9.40
C PHE A 358 18.34 11.81 10.91
N PHE A 359 18.10 12.97 11.54
CA PHE A 359 18.46 13.20 12.93
C PHE A 359 17.27 13.77 13.71
N LYS A 360 17.23 13.45 15.00
CA LYS A 360 16.35 14.09 15.99
C LYS A 360 17.12 14.21 17.30
N ASN A 361 17.07 15.37 17.94
CA ASN A 361 17.82 15.76 19.12
C ASN A 361 19.33 15.48 18.97
N GLY A 362 19.89 15.80 17.80
CA GLY A 362 21.30 15.54 17.47
C GLY A 362 21.69 14.05 17.32
N LYS A 363 20.73 13.12 17.41
CA LYS A 363 20.97 11.67 17.29
C LYS A 363 20.48 11.15 15.94
N LYS A 364 21.29 10.33 15.27
CA LYS A 364 20.89 9.65 14.03
C LYS A 364 19.72 8.72 14.31
N LEU A 365 18.62 8.90 13.59
CA LEU A 365 17.47 8.02 13.66
C LEU A 365 17.78 6.69 12.98
N LYS A 366 17.57 5.60 13.72
CA LYS A 366 17.59 4.25 13.13
C LYS A 366 16.43 4.04 12.16
N TYR A 367 15.30 4.70 12.41
CA TYR A 367 14.08 4.63 11.61
C TYR A 367 13.48 6.02 11.47
N TYR A 368 13.62 6.61 10.28
CA TYR A 368 13.11 7.95 9.94
C TYR A 368 11.84 7.89 9.09
N LEU A 369 11.60 6.77 8.41
CA LEU A 369 10.46 6.55 7.52
C LEU A 369 9.89 5.15 7.79
N LEU A 370 8.57 5.07 8.01
CA LEU A 370 7.87 3.84 8.47
C LEU A 370 6.49 3.63 7.78
N PRO A 371 6.33 3.87 6.47
CA PRO A 371 5.03 3.76 5.79
C PRO A 371 4.56 2.30 5.71
N PHE A 372 5.49 1.35 5.80
CA PHE A 372 5.23 -0.09 5.77
C PHE A 372 5.19 -0.72 7.16
N GLY A 373 5.10 0.06 8.24
CA GLY A 373 5.06 -0.46 9.60
C GLY A 373 6.43 -0.82 10.18
N PHE A 374 6.44 -1.57 11.29
CA PHE A 374 7.63 -1.76 12.12
C PHE A 374 7.73 -3.16 12.75
N GLY A 375 8.96 -3.66 12.89
CA GLY A 375 9.29 -5.03 13.35
C GLY A 375 8.40 -6.12 12.75
N ALA A 376 7.77 -6.94 13.59
CA ALA A 376 6.88 -8.05 13.17
C ALA A 376 5.57 -7.59 12.47
N SER A 377 5.25 -6.29 12.50
CA SER A 377 4.10 -5.72 11.78
C SER A 377 4.50 -5.00 10.51
N LYS A 378 5.67 -5.31 9.95
CA LYS A 378 6.04 -4.78 8.63
C LYS A 378 5.17 -5.41 7.55
N CYS A 379 4.74 -4.59 6.59
CA CYS A 379 4.05 -5.05 5.40
C CYS A 379 4.92 -6.09 4.67
N PRO A 380 4.43 -7.32 4.47
CA PRO A 380 5.19 -8.34 3.75
C PRO A 380 5.37 -7.99 2.27
N GLY A 381 4.35 -7.40 1.64
CA GLY A 381 4.36 -7.00 0.22
C GLY A 381 5.06 -5.67 -0.08
N ARG A 382 5.79 -5.07 0.88
CA ARG A 382 6.43 -3.74 0.72
C ARG A 382 7.35 -3.64 -0.50
N PHE A 383 8.08 -4.71 -0.82
CA PHE A 383 8.98 -4.70 -1.97
C PHE A 383 8.21 -4.78 -3.29
N LEU A 384 7.18 -5.65 -3.36
CA LEU A 384 6.28 -5.72 -4.50
C LEU A 384 5.57 -4.38 -4.74
N ALA A 385 5.09 -3.72 -3.68
CA ALA A 385 4.42 -2.42 -3.79
C ALA A 385 5.34 -1.33 -4.36
N ILE A 386 6.61 -1.27 -3.92
CA ILE A 386 7.59 -0.32 -4.45
C ILE A 386 7.91 -0.64 -5.92
N VAL A 387 8.12 -1.91 -6.25
CA VAL A 387 8.33 -2.35 -7.64
C VAL A 387 7.16 -1.91 -8.52
N GLU A 388 5.93 -2.15 -8.08
CA GLU A 388 4.71 -1.84 -8.83
C GLU A 388 4.57 -0.36 -9.15
N VAL A 389 4.71 0.49 -8.13
CA VAL A 389 4.65 1.94 -8.32
C VAL A 389 5.77 2.41 -9.24
N LYS A 390 7.01 1.93 -9.04
CA LYS A 390 8.16 2.35 -9.85
C LYS A 390 8.04 1.91 -11.30
N GLN A 391 7.67 0.65 -11.57
CA GLN A 391 7.49 0.17 -12.94
C GLN A 391 6.41 0.96 -13.67
N LEU A 392 5.27 1.22 -13.03
CA LEU A 392 4.23 2.04 -13.64
C LEU A 392 4.72 3.46 -13.92
N LEU A 393 5.41 4.11 -12.99
CA LEU A 393 5.97 5.44 -13.22
C LEU A 393 7.00 5.45 -14.35
N VAL A 394 7.88 4.45 -14.44
CA VAL A 394 8.84 4.32 -15.57
C VAL A 394 8.10 4.23 -16.90
N VAL A 395 7.06 3.41 -16.98
CA VAL A 395 6.23 3.28 -18.19
C VAL A 395 5.58 4.61 -18.56
N LEU A 396 4.94 5.26 -17.61
CA LEU A 396 4.23 6.53 -17.85
C LEU A 396 5.19 7.63 -18.27
N LEU A 397 6.32 7.80 -17.58
CA LEU A 397 7.30 8.85 -17.87
C LEU A 397 8.10 8.60 -19.16
N THR A 398 8.26 7.33 -19.55
CA THR A 398 8.96 6.97 -20.80
C THR A 398 8.08 7.20 -22.02
N TYR A 399 6.83 6.72 -21.97
CA TYR A 399 5.99 6.59 -23.16
C TYR A 399 4.91 7.66 -23.32
N PHE A 400 4.64 8.47 -22.29
CA PHE A 400 3.54 9.42 -22.32
C PHE A 400 3.99 10.85 -22.00
N ASP A 401 3.37 11.80 -22.71
CA ASP A 401 3.24 13.15 -22.22
C ASP A 401 2.01 13.22 -21.32
N LEU A 402 2.16 13.88 -20.17
CA LEU A 402 1.19 13.87 -19.09
C LEU A 402 1.02 15.30 -18.58
N GLU A 403 -0.23 15.76 -18.47
CA GLU A 403 -0.53 17.12 -18.01
C GLU A 403 -1.76 17.12 -17.10
N ILE A 404 -1.67 17.83 -15.98
CA ILE A 404 -2.80 18.10 -15.12
C ILE A 404 -3.65 19.23 -15.71
N ILE A 405 -4.98 19.05 -15.75
CA ILE A 405 -5.89 20.05 -16.31
C ILE A 405 -6.34 21.02 -15.22
N ASP A 406 -6.70 20.48 -14.04
CA ASP A 406 -7.16 21.27 -12.89
C ASP A 406 -6.10 21.30 -11.79
N ALA A 407 -5.30 22.37 -11.73
CA ALA A 407 -4.20 22.53 -10.77
C ALA A 407 -4.64 22.96 -9.36
N LYS A 408 -5.78 22.46 -8.86
CA LYS A 408 -6.21 22.76 -7.49
C LYS A 408 -5.33 22.00 -6.49
N PRO A 409 -4.94 22.63 -5.37
CA PRO A 409 -4.34 21.91 -4.26
C PRO A 409 -5.23 20.75 -3.83
N MET A 410 -4.68 19.53 -3.82
CA MET A 410 -5.39 18.32 -3.47
C MET A 410 -5.20 18.02 -1.99
N GLU A 411 -6.31 17.96 -1.26
CA GLU A 411 -6.29 17.57 0.15
C GLU A 411 -6.40 16.05 0.31
N ALA A 412 -5.85 15.53 1.39
CA ALA A 412 -6.04 14.14 1.79
C ALA A 412 -7.38 13.95 2.50
N ASN A 413 -8.08 12.86 2.20
CA ASN A 413 -9.26 12.39 2.91
C ASN A 413 -8.83 11.58 4.14
N TYR A 414 -9.00 12.19 5.32
CA TYR A 414 -8.64 11.59 6.61
C TYR A 414 -9.70 10.65 7.21
N SER A 415 -10.71 10.22 6.44
CA SER A 415 -11.69 9.21 6.90
C SER A 415 -11.02 7.88 7.28
N ARG A 416 -9.80 7.62 6.79
CA ARG A 416 -8.96 6.45 7.09
C ARG A 416 -7.77 6.80 7.99
N LEU A 417 -7.85 7.88 8.77
CA LEU A 417 -6.79 8.22 9.72
C LEU A 417 -6.46 6.99 10.60
N LEU A 418 -5.17 6.79 10.88
CA LEU A 418 -4.59 5.61 11.55
C LEU A 418 -4.42 4.37 10.64
N PHE A 419 -4.89 4.41 9.40
CA PHE A 419 -4.84 3.28 8.47
C PHE A 419 -4.29 3.69 7.10
N GLY A 420 -3.13 3.15 6.76
CA GLY A 420 -2.63 3.14 5.39
C GLY A 420 -2.30 4.52 4.81
N ILE A 421 -2.36 4.56 3.49
CA ILE A 421 -2.19 5.76 2.68
C ILE A 421 -3.54 6.46 2.53
N GLN A 422 -3.59 7.77 2.78
CA GLN A 422 -4.84 8.50 2.67
C GLN A 422 -5.21 8.69 1.19
N HIS A 423 -6.49 8.53 0.88
CA HIS A 423 -7.01 8.82 -0.45
C HIS A 423 -7.09 10.33 -0.66
N PRO A 424 -7.10 10.83 -1.90
CA PRO A 424 -7.41 12.24 -2.14
C PRO A 424 -8.88 12.53 -1.77
N ALA A 425 -9.16 13.78 -1.38
CA ALA A 425 -10.51 14.25 -1.06
C ALA A 425 -11.44 14.27 -2.28
N SER A 426 -10.87 14.44 -3.47
CA SER A 426 -11.56 14.37 -4.76
C SER A 426 -10.65 13.80 -5.84
N ASP A 427 -11.21 13.41 -6.98
CA ASP A 427 -10.39 13.07 -8.15
C ASP A 427 -9.99 14.35 -8.92
N VAL A 428 -8.99 14.27 -9.79
CA VAL A 428 -8.50 15.39 -10.61
C VAL A 428 -8.40 14.97 -12.07
N LEU A 429 -8.77 15.89 -12.97
CA LEU A 429 -8.62 15.66 -14.41
C LEU A 429 -7.17 15.85 -14.83
N PHE A 430 -6.68 14.88 -15.59
CA PHE A 430 -5.42 14.96 -16.30
C PHE A 430 -5.61 14.47 -17.74
N ARG A 431 -4.69 14.86 -18.61
CA ARG A 431 -4.61 14.35 -19.97
C ARG A 431 -3.29 13.65 -20.20
N TYR A 432 -3.32 12.64 -21.07
CA TYR A 432 -2.14 11.91 -21.49
C TYR A 432 -2.18 11.62 -22.99
N LYS A 433 -1.02 11.57 -23.64
CA LYS A 433 -0.88 11.12 -25.02
C LYS A 433 0.42 10.33 -25.17
N VAL A 434 0.48 9.46 -26.17
CA VAL A 434 1.74 8.79 -26.53
C VAL A 434 2.77 9.84 -26.92
N ARG A 435 3.95 9.76 -26.31
CA ARG A 435 5.08 10.67 -26.54
C ARG A 435 5.66 10.40 -27.94
N SER A 436 5.89 11.49 -28.68
CA SER A 436 6.43 11.46 -30.05
C SER A 436 7.90 11.10 -30.11
#